data_AF-A0A139X0T5-F1
#
_entry.id   AF-A0A139X0T5-F1
#
_cell.length_a   1.000
_cell.length_b   1.000
_cell.length_c   1.000
_cell.angle_alpha   90.00
_cell.angle_beta   90.00
_cell.angle_gamma   90.00
#
_symmetry.space_group_name_H-M   'P 1'
#
loop_
_entity.id
_entity.type
_entity.pdbx_description
1 polymer ?
#
loop_
_entity_poly.entity_id
_entity_poly.type
_entity_poly.pdbx_seq_one_letter_code
_entity_poly.pdbx_strand_id
1 'polypeptide(L)' 'MWQDEILDEIHKIREEHAKSFNYDLDAMFADWQKKQAESEREIVSLPPKHGLIMRWSRQFKGDL' A
#
# COMPACT_ATOMS: atom_id res chain seq x y z
N MET A 1 -3.72 30.85 1.09
CA MET A 1 -3.78 29.39 0.98
C MET A 1 -2.37 28.94 0.64
N TRP A 2 -1.76 28.06 1.43
CA TRP A 2 -0.37 27.66 1.21
C TRP A 2 -0.34 26.58 0.13
N GLN A 3 0.45 26.84 -0.92
CA GLN A 3 0.75 25.85 -1.95
C GLN A 3 1.92 25.02 -1.43
N ASP A 4 1.80 23.69 -1.45
CA ASP A 4 2.89 22.80 -1.06
C ASP A 4 3.61 22.33 -2.32
N GLU A 5 4.79 22.91 -2.55
CA GLU A 5 5.62 22.65 -3.73
C GLU A 5 5.99 21.16 -3.85
N ILE A 6 6.11 20.44 -2.73
CA ILE A 6 6.44 19.00 -2.71
C ILE A 6 5.26 18.19 -3.25
N LEU A 7 4.03 18.54 -2.86
CA LEU A 7 2.84 17.86 -3.36
C LEU A 7 2.65 18.09 -4.85
N ASP A 8 2.90 19.32 -5.33
CA ASP A 8 2.79 19.64 -6.75
C ASP A 8 3.79 18.84 -7.60
N GLU A 9 5.00 18.63 -7.11
CA GLU A 9 6.00 17.77 -7.76
C GLU A 9 5.56 16.30 -7.80
N ILE A 10 5.06 15.76 -6.67
CA ILE A 10 4.54 14.39 -6.60
C ILE A 10 3.38 14.19 -7.59
N HIS A 11 2.48 15.17 -7.70
CA HIS A 11 1.37 15.11 -8.65
C HIS A 11 1.86 15.09 -10.09
N LYS A 12 2.84 15.91 -10.47
CA LYS A 12 3.42 15.91 -11.82
C LYS A 12 4.01 14.55 -12.18
N ILE A 13 4.81 13.97 -11.29
CA ILE A 13 5.44 12.65 -11.52
C ILE A 13 4.38 11.56 -11.69
N ARG A 14 3.35 11.54 -10.83
CA ARG A 14 2.26 10.56 -10.92
C ARG A 14 1.43 10.73 -12.19
N GLU A 15 1.19 11.96 -12.60
CA GLU A 15 0.44 12.29 -13.82
C GLU A 15 1.20 11.87 -15.08
N GLU A 16 2.48 12.18 -15.18
CA GLU A 16 3.34 11.75 -16.28
C GLU A 16 3.43 10.22 -16.37
N HIS A 17 3.57 9.56 -15.22
CA HIS A 17 3.53 8.10 -15.16
C HIS A 17 2.17 7.55 -15.61
N ALA A 18 1.05 8.07 -15.12
CA ALA A 18 -0.26 7.60 -15.56
C ALA A 18 -0.48 7.77 -17.07
N LYS A 19 -0.03 8.91 -17.63
CA LYS A 19 -0.08 9.18 -19.07
C LYS A 19 0.69 8.18 -19.92
N SER A 20 1.87 7.73 -19.47
CA SER A 20 2.65 6.73 -20.23
C SER A 20 1.93 5.39 -20.34
N PHE A 21 1.04 5.08 -19.40
CA PHE A 21 0.15 3.91 -19.44
C PHE A 21 -1.24 4.22 -19.99
N ASN A 22 -1.46 5.41 -20.59
CA ASN A 22 -2.78 5.83 -21.07
C ASN A 22 -3.88 5.76 -19.98
N TYR A 23 -3.51 6.00 -18.72
CA TYR A 23 -4.36 5.88 -17.54
C TYR A 23 -4.99 4.49 -17.35
N ASP A 24 -4.40 3.45 -17.95
CA ASP A 24 -4.80 2.06 -17.74
C ASP A 24 -4.22 1.55 -16.41
N LEU A 25 -5.10 1.41 -15.42
CA LEU A 25 -4.74 0.93 -14.09
C LEU A 25 -4.23 -0.51 -14.12
N ASP A 26 -4.80 -1.36 -14.97
CA ASP A 26 -4.39 -2.75 -15.08
C ASP A 26 -2.99 -2.86 -15.69
N ALA A 27 -2.69 -2.04 -16.69
CA ALA A 27 -1.35 -1.96 -17.29
C ALA A 27 -0.29 -1.45 -16.30
N MET A 28 -0.62 -0.43 -15.50
CA MET A 28 0.26 0.06 -14.43
C MET A 28 0.53 -1.03 -13.39
N PHE A 29 -0.52 -1.76 -12.99
CA PHE A 29 -0.39 -2.85 -12.01
C PHE A 29 0.47 -4.01 -12.54
N ALA A 30 0.27 -4.40 -13.80
CA ALA A 30 1.06 -5.43 -14.45
C ALA A 30 2.56 -5.07 -14.52
N ASP A 31 2.89 -3.80 -14.81
CA ASP A 31 4.28 -3.32 -14.79
C ASP A 31 4.91 -3.45 -13.40
N TRP A 32 4.15 -3.16 -12.35
CA TRP A 32 4.64 -3.31 -10.96
C TRP A 32 4.84 -4.78 -10.58
N GLN A 33 3.94 -5.67 -10.97
CA GLN A 33 4.12 -7.11 -10.79
C GLN A 33 5.37 -7.63 -11.51
N LYS A 34 5.63 -7.13 -12.72
CA LYS A 34 6.83 -7.47 -13.48
C LYS A 34 8.10 -7.01 -12.75
N LYS A 35 8.16 -5.76 -12.29
CA LYS A 35 9.29 -5.24 -11.49
C LYS A 35 9.51 -6.02 -10.21
N GLN A 36 8.42 -6.47 -9.57
CA GLN A 36 8.49 -7.31 -8.38
C GLN A 36 9.07 -8.69 -8.69
N ALA A 37 8.68 -9.31 -9.81
CA ALA A 37 9.22 -10.59 -10.26
C ALA A 37 10.69 -10.51 -10.71
N GLU A 38 11.10 -9.37 -11.29
CA GLU A 38 12.49 -9.09 -11.65
C GLU A 38 13.36 -8.76 -10.42
N SER A 39 12.73 -8.42 -9.29
CA SER A 39 13.48 -8.22 -8.05
C SER A 39 14.00 -9.55 -7.53
N GLU A 40 15.28 -9.60 -7.16
CA GLU A 40 15.90 -10.77 -6.51
C GLU A 40 15.38 -11.00 -5.06
N ARG A 41 14.27 -10.35 -4.68
CA ARG A 41 13.71 -10.39 -3.34
C ARG A 41 12.61 -11.45 -3.25
N GLU A 42 12.59 -12.16 -2.13
CA GLU A 42 11.55 -13.15 -1.86
C GLU A 42 10.21 -12.45 -1.56
N ILE A 43 9.16 -12.88 -2.28
CA ILE A 43 7.79 -12.42 -2.05
C ILE A 43 7.19 -13.31 -0.95
N VAL A 44 7.03 -12.76 0.26
CA VAL A 44 6.48 -13.49 1.40
C VAL A 44 5.03 -13.07 1.70
N SER A 45 4.16 -14.04 1.95
CA SER A 45 2.81 -13.81 2.48
C SER A 45 2.80 -14.10 3.98
N LEU A 46 2.86 -13.05 4.79
CA LEU A 46 2.81 -13.19 6.25
C LEU A 46 1.35 -13.32 6.72
N PRO A 47 1.06 -14.19 7.71
CA PRO A 47 -0.27 -14.23 8.30
C PRO A 47 -0.60 -12.88 8.94
N PRO A 48 -1.89 -12.46 8.93
CA PRO A 48 -2.32 -11.25 9.61
C PRO A 48 -1.84 -11.24 11.07
N LYS A 49 -1.30 -10.12 11.52
CA LYS A 49 -0.92 -9.97 12.94
C LYS A 49 -2.18 -10.10 13.78
N HIS A 50 -2.32 -11.20 14.52
CA HIS A 50 -3.34 -11.33 15.54
C HIS A 50 -3.13 -10.19 16.54
N GLY A 51 -3.98 -9.16 16.46
CA GLY A 51 -3.95 -8.06 17.41
C GLY A 51 -4.04 -8.61 18.83
N LEU A 52 -3.35 -7.95 19.76
CA LEU A 52 -3.39 -8.23 21.20
C LEU A 52 -4.80 -8.12 21.83
N ILE A 53 -5.85 -7.99 21.02
CA ILE A 53 -7.26 -7.87 21.41
C ILE A 53 -7.73 -9.10 22.21
N MET A 54 -7.09 -10.26 22.02
CA MET A 54 -7.37 -11.45 22.86
C MET A 54 -7.03 -11.23 24.35
N ARG A 55 -6.11 -10.32 24.70
CA ARG A 55 -5.78 -10.03 26.11
C ARG A 55 -6.93 -9.31 26.84
N TRP A 56 -7.71 -8.49 26.14
CA TRP A 56 -8.80 -7.71 26.73
C TRP A 56 -10.12 -8.48 26.79
N SER A 57 -10.30 -9.50 25.96
CA SER A 57 -11.50 -10.35 25.96
C SER A 57 -11.62 -11.27 27.20
N ARG A 58 -10.50 -11.55 27.90
CA ARG A 58 -10.50 -12.34 29.14
C ARG A 58 -10.82 -11.51 30.40
N GLN A 59 -10.58 -10.19 30.37
CA GLN A 59 -10.79 -9.31 31.53
C GLN A 59 -12.26 -8.96 31.75
N PHE A 60 -13.11 -9.01 30.72
CA PHE A 60 -14.53 -8.61 30.79
C PHE A 60 -15.50 -9.77 31.11
N LYS A 61 -15.00 -10.93 31.55
CA LYS A 61 -15.84 -12.10 31.88
C LYS A 61 -15.74 -12.52 33.35
N GLY A 62 -15.58 -11.54 34.24
CA GLY A 62 -15.75 -11.70 35.68
C GLY A 62 -16.15 -10.34 36.21
N ASP A 63 -17.47 -10.16 36.40
CA ASP A 63 -18.14 -9.19 37.28
C ASP A 63 -19.59 -9.00 36.75
N LEU A 64 -20.43 -10.02 36.95
CA LEU A 64 -21.90 -9.95 36.98
C LEU A 64 -22.42 -11.10 37.85
#